data_AF-A0A0A3IL05-F1
#
_entry.id   AF-A0A0A3IL05-F1
#
_cell.length_a   1.000
_cell.length_b   1.000
_cell.length_c   1.000
_cell.angle_alpha   90.00
_cell.angle_beta   90.00
_cell.angle_gamma   90.00
#
_symmetry.space_group_name_H-M   'P 1'
#
loop_
_entity.id
_entity.type
_entity.pdbx_description
1 polymer ?
#
loop_
_entity_poly.entity_id
_entity_poly.type
_entity_poly.pdbx_seq_one_letter_code
_entity_poly.pdbx_strand_id
1 'polypeptide(L)'
;MNNIKRFLLFLLILFLMPIITGQLPFPNNKYESVQVPKEQKLVYASTELAVPEKKVLLVFTHSHEAYKPIVEASTGMKEVYNEQLNIFSLSKVMEEYLTFQGMQPKTLPVDLMTELKNQGKTISHAYKVARPFIADEIALQPYDMILDVHRDSAGKKTTTLTVGDTSYAKMAFVVGMEHANYKSNLAYAEKLHATLNGLVPGISRKVMKKEGEGVDGIYNQDLSPQMVLVEIGGIDNTEEEVTRTISVLSEAVAKVLQES
;
A
#
# COMPACT_ATOMS: atom_id res chain seq x y z
N MET A 1 57.17 -20.95 6.18
CA MET A 1 55.75 -20.56 6.35
C MET A 1 55.30 -19.92 5.03
N ASN A 2 54.33 -20.51 4.31
CA ASN A 2 53.93 -20.06 2.97
C ASN A 2 53.41 -18.61 2.97
N ASN A 3 53.65 -17.88 1.88
CA ASN A 3 53.32 -16.46 1.72
C ASN A 3 51.84 -16.14 2.01
N ILE A 4 50.93 -17.09 1.75
CA ILE A 4 49.49 -16.98 2.08
C ILE A 4 49.24 -16.97 3.59
N LYS A 5 50.00 -17.76 4.39
CA LYS A 5 49.89 -17.74 5.85
C LYS A 5 50.42 -16.43 6.46
N ARG A 6 51.41 -15.80 5.81
CA ARG A 6 51.89 -14.46 6.22
C ARG A 6 50.87 -13.37 5.90
N PHE A 7 50.18 -13.47 4.77
CA PHE A 7 49.12 -12.53 4.37
C PHE A 7 47.87 -12.64 5.28
N LEU A 8 47.41 -13.86 5.59
CA LEU A 8 46.30 -14.04 6.53
C LEU A 8 46.64 -13.60 7.96
N LEU A 9 47.88 -13.83 8.41
CA LEU A 9 48.33 -13.35 9.72
C LEU A 9 48.35 -11.82 9.80
N PHE A 10 48.69 -11.15 8.69
CA PHE A 10 48.67 -9.68 8.59
C PHE A 10 47.25 -9.11 8.63
N LEU A 11 46.29 -9.74 7.96
CA LEU A 11 44.86 -9.37 8.00
C LEU A 11 44.24 -9.56 9.39
N LEU A 12 44.60 -10.63 10.11
CA LEU A 12 44.13 -10.86 11.47
C LEU A 12 44.61 -9.78 12.45
N ILE A 13 45.84 -9.30 12.28
CA ILE A 13 46.42 -8.22 13.11
C ILE A 13 45.70 -6.89 12.87
N LEU A 14 45.36 -6.56 11.61
CA LEU A 14 44.61 -5.35 11.26
C LEU A 14 43.20 -5.32 11.86
N PHE A 15 42.54 -6.48 12.00
CA PHE A 15 41.19 -6.56 12.56
C PHE A 15 41.15 -6.47 14.09
N LEU A 16 42.25 -6.81 14.77
CA LEU A 16 42.35 -6.78 16.23
C LEU A 16 42.91 -5.46 16.80
N MET A 17 43.58 -4.64 15.99
CA MET A 17 44.17 -3.37 16.45
C MET A 17 43.17 -2.38 17.09
N PRO A 18 41.93 -2.20 16.59
CA PRO A 18 40.97 -1.27 17.20
C PRO A 18 40.53 -1.69 18.62
N ILE A 19 40.60 -2.99 18.94
CA ILE A 19 40.18 -3.55 20.23
C ILE A 19 41.27 -3.32 21.28
N ILE A 20 42.55 -3.36 20.89
CA ILE A 20 43.68 -3.18 21.80
C ILE A 20 43.93 -1.70 22.11
N THR A 21 43.60 -0.78 21.19
CA THR A 21 43.75 0.68 21.43
C THR A 21 42.77 1.24 22.47
N GLY A 22 41.69 0.51 22.80
CA GLY A 22 40.71 0.92 23.81
C GLY A 22 41.09 0.58 25.27
N GLN A 23 42.19 -0.15 25.51
CA GLN A 23 42.59 -0.61 26.84
C GLN A 23 43.93 -0.04 27.34
N LEU A 24 44.58 0.86 26.59
CA LEU A 24 45.80 1.52 27.04
C LEU A 24 45.46 2.82 27.80
N PRO A 25 45.99 3.02 29.02
CA PRO A 25 45.77 4.26 29.77
C PRO A 25 46.62 5.39 29.17
N PHE A 26 45.97 6.38 28.56
CA PHE A 26 46.63 7.63 28.21
C PHE A 26 46.79 8.50 29.47
N PRO A 27 47.98 9.08 29.74
CA PRO A 27 48.16 9.99 30.85
C PRO A 27 47.65 11.39 30.50
N ASN A 28 46.97 12.00 31.48
CA ASN A 28 46.41 13.36 31.50
C ASN A 28 45.17 13.64 30.63
N ASN A 29 44.01 13.34 31.20
CA ASN A 29 43.02 14.38 31.44
C ASN A 29 42.43 14.17 32.84
N LYS A 30 42.40 15.23 33.64
CA LYS A 30 41.87 15.21 35.01
C LYS A 30 40.38 14.84 34.97
N TYR A 31 40.01 13.78 35.67
CA TYR A 31 38.62 13.48 35.94
C TYR A 31 38.17 14.36 37.11
N GLU A 32 37.46 15.45 36.80
CA GLU A 32 36.57 16.08 37.77
C GLU A 32 35.42 15.12 38.02
N SER A 33 35.20 14.76 39.28
CA SER A 33 34.08 13.90 39.67
C SER A 33 32.79 14.69 39.55
N VAL A 34 32.14 14.62 38.40
CA VAL A 34 30.73 15.01 38.30
C VAL A 34 29.95 13.99 39.11
N GLN A 35 29.27 14.44 40.17
CA GLN A 35 28.31 13.60 40.86
C GLN A 35 27.18 13.29 39.88
N VAL A 36 27.13 12.04 39.43
CA VAL A 36 26.03 11.51 38.63
C VAL A 36 24.77 11.61 39.48
N PRO A 37 23.76 12.42 39.10
CA PRO A 37 22.49 12.45 39.80
C PRO A 37 21.92 11.03 39.77
N LYS A 38 21.50 10.55 40.95
CA LYS A 38 20.86 9.25 41.13
C LYS A 38 19.71 9.15 40.13
N GLU A 39 19.81 8.18 39.22
CA GLU A 39 18.86 7.97 38.12
C GLU A 39 17.45 7.86 38.68
N GLN A 40 16.71 8.96 38.57
CA GLN A 40 15.30 8.98 38.88
C GLN A 40 14.63 8.28 37.71
N LYS A 41 14.16 7.05 37.93
CA LYS A 41 13.31 6.35 36.97
C LYS A 41 12.12 7.27 36.66
N LEU A 42 12.21 7.98 35.54
CA LEU A 42 11.08 8.59 34.88
C LEU A 42 10.21 7.42 34.41
N VAL A 43 9.30 7.00 35.28
CA VAL A 43 8.13 6.27 34.85
C VAL A 43 7.34 7.27 34.01
N TYR A 44 7.57 7.27 32.70
CA TYR A 44 6.57 7.77 31.79
C TYR A 44 5.37 6.85 32.00
N ALA A 45 4.44 7.28 32.84
CA ALA A 45 3.06 6.91 32.64
C ALA A 45 2.65 7.57 31.32
N SER A 46 3.02 6.95 30.19
CA SER A 46 2.24 7.15 29.00
C SER A 46 0.87 6.59 29.35
N THR A 47 -0.05 7.47 29.69
CA THR A 47 -1.35 7.37 29.05
C THR A 47 -1.12 7.58 27.55
N GLU A 48 -0.44 6.62 26.90
CA GLU A 48 -0.73 6.29 25.53
C GLU A 48 -2.17 5.80 25.61
N LEU A 49 -3.09 6.74 25.43
CA LEU A 49 -4.32 6.38 24.75
C LEU A 49 -3.82 5.76 23.46
N ALA A 50 -3.76 4.41 23.41
CA ALA A 50 -3.53 3.69 22.19
C ALA A 50 -4.55 4.25 21.21
N VAL A 51 -4.11 5.11 20.28
CA VAL A 51 -4.98 5.55 19.20
C VAL A 51 -5.38 4.25 18.53
N PRO A 52 -6.67 3.90 18.47
CA PRO A 52 -7.08 2.64 17.88
C PRO A 52 -6.49 2.60 16.47
N GLU A 53 -5.63 1.62 16.23
CA GLU A 53 -4.93 1.49 14.98
C GLU A 53 -5.97 1.29 13.87
N LYS A 54 -6.00 2.20 12.89
CA LYS A 54 -7.07 2.27 11.89
C LYS A 54 -7.03 1.03 11.02
N LYS A 55 -8.16 0.34 10.87
CA LYS A 55 -8.27 -0.91 10.13
C LYS A 55 -8.64 -0.64 8.66
N VAL A 56 -7.88 -1.20 7.74
CA VAL A 56 -8.12 -1.05 6.29
C VAL A 56 -8.27 -2.41 5.63
N LEU A 57 -9.40 -2.64 4.95
CA LEU A 57 -9.61 -3.85 4.16
C LEU A 57 -9.22 -3.59 2.70
N LEU A 58 -8.36 -4.43 2.14
CA LEU A 58 -8.05 -4.46 0.71
C LEU A 58 -8.89 -5.55 0.02
N VAL A 59 -9.65 -5.15 -1.00
CA VAL A 59 -10.48 -6.00 -1.85
C VAL A 59 -9.97 -5.86 -3.28
N PHE A 60 -10.02 -6.94 -4.05
CA PHE A 60 -9.59 -6.97 -5.44
C PHE A 60 -10.66 -7.68 -6.28
N THR A 61 -11.77 -7.01 -6.56
CA THR A 61 -12.91 -7.61 -7.30
C THR A 61 -12.47 -8.16 -8.67
N HIS A 62 -11.54 -7.46 -9.34
CA HIS A 62 -10.88 -7.93 -10.55
C HIS A 62 -9.41 -8.32 -10.26
N SER A 63 -9.20 -9.28 -9.35
CA SER A 63 -7.88 -9.73 -8.88
C SER A 63 -6.83 -10.05 -9.95
N HIS A 64 -7.25 -10.52 -11.14
CA HIS A 64 -6.35 -10.89 -12.24
C HIS A 64 -5.97 -9.75 -13.17
N GLU A 65 -6.42 -8.52 -12.92
CA GLU A 65 -5.99 -7.37 -13.72
C GLU A 65 -4.48 -7.17 -13.66
N ALA A 66 -3.83 -7.12 -14.82
CA ALA A 66 -2.38 -7.10 -14.92
C ALA A 66 -1.87 -5.86 -15.64
N TYR A 67 -0.59 -5.56 -15.38
CA TYR A 67 0.17 -4.52 -16.08
C TYR A 67 1.09 -5.19 -17.10
N LYS A 68 0.97 -4.83 -18.38
CA LYS A 68 1.77 -5.45 -19.45
C LYS A 68 3.26 -5.41 -19.17
N PRO A 69 3.86 -4.29 -18.68
CA PRO A 69 5.31 -4.28 -18.42
C PRO A 69 5.75 -5.28 -17.35
N ILE A 70 4.91 -5.55 -16.34
CA ILE A 70 5.21 -6.50 -15.26
C ILE A 70 5.17 -7.93 -15.78
N VAL A 71 4.12 -8.26 -16.55
CA VAL A 71 3.98 -9.58 -17.18
C VAL A 71 5.09 -9.82 -18.19
N GLU A 72 5.39 -8.84 -19.03
CA GLU A 72 6.41 -8.95 -20.09
C GLU A 72 7.81 -9.16 -19.50
N ALA A 73 8.16 -8.46 -18.42
CA ALA A 73 9.45 -8.61 -17.76
C ALA A 73 9.69 -10.04 -17.23
N SER A 74 8.63 -10.75 -16.86
CA SER A 74 8.73 -12.10 -16.27
C SER A 74 8.49 -13.22 -17.29
N THR A 75 7.68 -12.98 -18.32
CA THR A 75 7.19 -14.04 -19.23
C THR A 75 7.45 -13.76 -20.72
N GLY A 76 7.79 -12.52 -21.08
CA GLY A 76 7.85 -12.05 -22.46
C GLY A 76 6.48 -11.80 -23.11
N MET A 77 5.37 -12.06 -22.41
CA MET A 77 4.00 -11.86 -22.91
C MET A 77 3.43 -10.50 -22.48
N LYS A 78 2.55 -9.92 -23.30
CA LYS A 78 1.91 -8.61 -23.06
C LYS A 78 0.45 -8.75 -22.66
N GLU A 79 0.21 -9.43 -21.54
CA GLU A 79 -1.14 -9.69 -21.05
C GLU A 79 -1.65 -8.56 -20.16
N VAL A 80 -2.95 -8.28 -20.25
CA VAL A 80 -3.67 -7.31 -19.39
C VAL A 80 -4.52 -7.99 -18.32
N TYR A 81 -4.62 -9.32 -18.38
CA TYR A 81 -5.12 -10.20 -17.34
C TYR A 81 -4.17 -11.37 -17.20
N ASN A 82 -3.74 -11.68 -15.97
CA ASN A 82 -2.84 -12.79 -15.69
C ASN A 82 -3.18 -13.40 -14.32
N GLU A 83 -3.13 -14.72 -14.20
CA GLU A 83 -3.54 -15.42 -12.97
C GLU A 83 -2.51 -15.27 -11.83
N GLN A 84 -1.26 -14.87 -12.11
CA GLN A 84 -0.18 -14.78 -11.13
C GLN A 84 0.43 -13.37 -11.00
N LEU A 85 0.68 -12.69 -12.12
CA LEU A 85 1.33 -11.38 -12.21
C LEU A 85 0.28 -10.28 -12.40
N ASN A 86 -0.43 -9.96 -11.32
CA ASN A 86 -1.62 -9.12 -11.33
C ASN A 86 -1.68 -8.13 -10.16
N ILE A 87 -2.72 -7.30 -10.13
CA ILE A 87 -2.95 -6.32 -9.07
C ILE A 87 -3.07 -6.97 -7.69
N PHE A 88 -3.65 -8.17 -7.59
CA PHE A 88 -3.78 -8.90 -6.34
C PHE A 88 -2.42 -9.36 -5.79
N SER A 89 -1.46 -9.68 -6.66
CA SER A 89 -0.08 -10.01 -6.25
C SER A 89 0.67 -8.85 -5.58
N LEU A 90 0.20 -7.61 -5.77
CA LEU A 90 0.75 -6.40 -5.12
C LEU A 90 0.16 -6.15 -3.72
N SER A 91 -0.81 -6.96 -3.27
CA SER A 91 -1.47 -6.81 -1.96
C SER A 91 -0.50 -6.70 -0.80
N LYS A 92 0.54 -7.55 -0.74
CA LYS A 92 1.54 -7.52 0.32
C LYS A 92 2.28 -6.18 0.40
N VAL A 93 2.67 -5.62 -0.75
CA VAL A 93 3.33 -4.31 -0.79
C VAL A 93 2.38 -3.21 -0.31
N MET A 94 1.09 -3.29 -0.65
CA MET A 94 0.08 -2.36 -0.13
C MET A 94 -0.08 -2.48 1.39
N GLU A 95 -0.14 -3.69 1.93
CA GLU A 95 -0.18 -3.94 3.38
C GLU A 95 1.08 -3.37 4.07
N GLU A 96 2.27 -3.57 3.51
CA GLU A 96 3.51 -3.03 4.06
C GLU A 96 3.48 -1.49 4.15
N TYR A 97 3.04 -0.80 3.09
CA TYR A 97 2.94 0.66 3.11
C TYR A 97 1.82 1.18 4.03
N LEU A 98 0.67 0.49 4.12
CA LEU A 98 -0.37 0.86 5.07
C LEU A 98 0.09 0.66 6.52
N THR A 99 0.79 -0.44 6.80
CA THR A 99 1.39 -0.72 8.11
C THR A 99 2.44 0.33 8.47
N PHE A 100 3.29 0.72 7.51
CA PHE A 100 4.28 1.79 7.71
C PHE A 100 3.64 3.13 8.10
N GLN A 101 2.39 3.37 7.68
CA GLN A 101 1.61 4.55 8.04
C GLN A 101 0.84 4.40 9.37
N GLY A 102 1.07 3.32 10.13
CA GLY A 102 0.45 3.07 11.44
C GLY A 102 -0.99 2.57 11.37
N MET A 103 -1.34 1.83 10.31
CA MET A 103 -2.66 1.21 10.12
C MET A 103 -2.56 -0.31 10.25
N GLN A 104 -3.70 -0.97 10.50
CA GLN A 104 -3.85 -2.43 10.43
C GLN A 104 -4.52 -2.82 9.11
N PRO A 105 -3.75 -3.05 8.04
CA PRO A 105 -4.33 -3.54 6.80
C PRO A 105 -4.64 -5.03 6.90
N LYS A 106 -5.65 -5.46 6.15
CA LYS A 106 -5.91 -6.86 5.85
C LYS A 106 -6.38 -6.99 4.42
N THR A 107 -5.78 -7.90 3.68
CA THR A 107 -6.29 -8.32 2.37
C THR A 107 -7.40 -9.35 2.53
N LEU A 108 -8.50 -9.18 1.82
CA LEU A 108 -9.54 -10.21 1.68
C LEU A 108 -8.88 -11.47 1.08
N PRO A 109 -8.82 -12.60 1.79
CA PRO A 109 -7.98 -13.74 1.41
C PRO A 109 -8.66 -14.62 0.35
N VAL A 110 -9.16 -14.01 -0.72
CA VAL A 110 -9.91 -14.67 -1.79
C VAL A 110 -9.46 -14.11 -3.15
N ASP A 111 -8.98 -14.99 -4.02
CA ASP A 111 -8.79 -14.65 -5.43
C ASP A 111 -10.13 -14.69 -6.16
N LEU A 112 -10.77 -13.52 -6.27
CA LEU A 112 -12.14 -13.38 -6.75
C LEU A 112 -12.32 -13.75 -8.23
N MET A 113 -11.31 -13.55 -9.08
CA MET A 113 -11.36 -13.98 -10.48
C MET A 113 -11.20 -15.50 -10.61
N THR A 114 -10.40 -16.14 -9.75
CA THR A 114 -10.36 -17.61 -9.67
C THR A 114 -11.70 -18.17 -9.19
N GLU A 115 -12.30 -17.57 -8.16
CA GLU A 115 -13.61 -17.99 -7.67
C GLU A 115 -14.71 -17.81 -8.72
N LEU A 116 -14.71 -16.68 -9.44
CA LEU A 116 -15.61 -16.42 -10.57
C LEU A 116 -15.50 -17.53 -11.63
N LYS A 117 -14.28 -17.92 -12.00
CA LYS A 117 -13.99 -18.99 -12.97
C LYS A 117 -14.48 -20.34 -12.46
N ASN A 118 -14.25 -20.68 -11.19
CA ASN A 118 -14.71 -21.92 -10.57
C ASN A 118 -16.24 -22.04 -10.57
N GLN A 119 -16.95 -20.91 -10.44
CA GLN A 119 -18.41 -20.86 -10.56
C GLN A 119 -18.93 -20.85 -12.00
N GLY A 120 -18.06 -20.92 -13.01
CA GLY A 120 -18.43 -20.89 -14.43
C GLY A 120 -19.05 -19.55 -14.87
N LYS A 121 -18.72 -18.45 -14.17
CA LYS A 121 -19.30 -17.12 -14.42
C LYS A 121 -18.38 -16.26 -15.27
N THR A 122 -18.99 -15.28 -15.95
CA THR A 122 -18.29 -14.26 -16.76
C THR A 122 -17.92 -13.05 -15.91
N ILE A 123 -16.99 -12.20 -16.39
CA ILE A 123 -16.52 -10.99 -15.69
C ILE A 123 -17.63 -10.03 -15.26
N SER A 124 -18.76 -10.00 -15.98
CA SER A 124 -19.94 -9.21 -15.62
C SER A 124 -20.58 -9.62 -14.28
N HIS A 125 -20.22 -10.78 -13.74
CA HIS A 125 -20.67 -11.26 -12.44
C HIS A 125 -19.68 -11.01 -11.31
N ALA A 126 -18.53 -10.37 -11.56
CA ALA A 126 -17.45 -10.21 -10.58
C ALA A 126 -17.93 -9.57 -9.28
N TYR A 127 -18.65 -8.43 -9.33
CA TYR A 127 -19.20 -7.80 -8.13
C TYR A 127 -20.19 -8.69 -7.38
N LYS A 128 -21.03 -9.44 -8.10
CA LYS A 128 -21.97 -10.40 -7.51
C LYS A 128 -21.25 -11.56 -6.81
N VAL A 129 -20.13 -12.03 -7.35
CA VAL A 129 -19.29 -13.08 -6.74
C VAL A 129 -18.54 -12.54 -5.53
N ALA A 130 -18.00 -11.32 -5.60
CA ALA A 130 -17.26 -10.68 -4.52
C ALA A 130 -18.12 -10.37 -3.29
N ARG A 131 -19.38 -9.98 -3.53
CA ARG A 131 -20.30 -9.49 -2.50
C ARG A 131 -20.39 -10.35 -1.24
N PRO A 132 -20.66 -11.69 -1.30
CA PRO A 132 -20.75 -12.51 -0.09
C PRO A 132 -19.44 -12.54 0.70
N PHE A 133 -18.28 -12.64 0.05
CA PHE A 133 -16.99 -12.65 0.75
C PHE A 133 -16.70 -11.33 1.47
N ILE A 134 -17.03 -10.20 0.84
CA ILE A 134 -16.89 -8.88 1.48
C ILE A 134 -17.87 -8.77 2.65
N ALA A 135 -19.13 -9.17 2.45
CA ALA A 135 -20.16 -9.11 3.49
C ALA A 135 -19.82 -9.97 4.71
N ASP A 136 -19.30 -11.17 4.50
CA ASP A 136 -18.86 -12.06 5.58
C ASP A 136 -17.67 -11.45 6.34
N GLU A 137 -16.68 -10.90 5.64
CA GLU A 137 -15.51 -10.28 6.27
C GLU A 137 -15.87 -9.06 7.12
N ILE A 138 -16.72 -8.16 6.63
CA ILE A 138 -17.14 -6.97 7.40
C ILE A 138 -18.08 -7.31 8.56
N ALA A 139 -18.75 -8.46 8.51
CA ALA A 139 -19.57 -8.96 9.63
C ALA A 139 -18.71 -9.50 10.78
N LEU A 140 -17.50 -10.00 10.48
CA LEU A 140 -16.55 -10.48 11.49
C LEU A 140 -15.88 -9.33 12.25
N GLN A 141 -15.56 -8.24 11.56
CA GLN A 141 -15.00 -7.04 12.19
C GLN A 141 -15.26 -5.78 11.36
N PRO A 142 -15.43 -4.62 12.03
CA PRO A 142 -15.52 -3.34 11.34
C PRO A 142 -14.16 -2.90 10.79
N TYR A 143 -14.20 -2.16 9.69
CA TYR A 143 -13.06 -1.49 9.07
C TYR A 143 -13.31 0.02 8.98
N ASP A 144 -12.26 0.81 9.17
CA ASP A 144 -12.30 2.27 9.02
C ASP A 144 -12.32 2.68 7.53
N MET A 145 -11.79 1.83 6.64
CA MET A 145 -11.85 2.00 5.19
C MET A 145 -11.80 0.65 4.48
N ILE A 146 -12.52 0.53 3.36
CA ILE A 146 -12.44 -0.61 2.46
C ILE A 146 -12.03 -0.10 1.09
N LEU A 147 -10.92 -0.59 0.55
CA LEU A 147 -10.42 -0.23 -0.77
C LEU A 147 -10.64 -1.39 -1.73
N ASP A 148 -11.51 -1.22 -2.72
CA ASP A 148 -11.56 -2.11 -3.87
C ASP A 148 -10.55 -1.61 -4.90
N VAL A 149 -9.46 -2.35 -5.08
CA VAL A 149 -8.28 -1.92 -5.82
C VAL A 149 -8.27 -2.55 -7.21
N HIS A 150 -8.23 -1.68 -8.21
CA HIS A 150 -8.27 -2.02 -9.64
C HIS A 150 -7.13 -1.36 -10.40
N ARG A 151 -7.01 -1.72 -11.67
CA ARG A 151 -6.10 -1.13 -12.66
C ARG A 151 -6.98 -0.56 -13.79
N ASP A 152 -6.73 0.68 -14.24
CA ASP A 152 -7.53 1.27 -15.34
C ASP A 152 -7.18 0.58 -16.67
N SER A 153 -8.14 0.42 -17.58
CA SER A 153 -7.87 -0.09 -18.94
C SER A 153 -7.07 0.89 -19.82
N ALA A 154 -6.97 2.17 -19.40
CA ALA A 154 -6.27 3.21 -20.13
C ALA A 154 -4.76 2.99 -20.25
N GLY A 155 -4.17 3.53 -21.33
CA GLY A 155 -2.73 3.44 -21.60
C GLY A 155 -1.89 4.57 -21.02
N LYS A 156 -0.56 4.45 -21.17
CA LYS A 156 0.47 5.26 -20.48
C LYS A 156 0.24 6.77 -20.51
N LYS A 157 -0.15 7.31 -21.66
CA LYS A 157 -0.38 8.76 -21.85
C LYS A 157 -1.41 9.32 -20.86
N THR A 158 -2.41 8.52 -20.52
CA THR A 158 -3.49 8.90 -19.59
C THR A 158 -3.09 8.62 -18.15
N THR A 159 -2.33 7.56 -17.90
CA THR A 159 -2.15 6.96 -16.58
C THR A 159 -0.76 7.18 -15.97
N THR A 160 0.13 7.94 -16.60
CA THR A 160 1.43 8.30 -16.02
C THR A 160 1.51 9.79 -15.71
N LEU A 161 2.08 10.11 -14.54
CA LEU A 161 2.52 11.44 -14.14
C LEU A 161 4.04 11.42 -13.99
N THR A 162 4.72 12.44 -14.49
CA THR A 162 6.16 12.62 -14.26
C THR A 162 6.37 13.95 -13.54
N VAL A 163 7.05 13.90 -12.40
CA VAL A 163 7.43 15.05 -11.57
C VAL A 163 8.96 15.04 -11.44
N GLY A 164 9.62 15.99 -12.09
CA GLY A 164 11.08 15.92 -12.26
C GLY A 164 11.49 14.64 -12.99
N ASP A 165 12.42 13.88 -12.41
CA ASP A 165 12.89 12.60 -12.96
C ASP A 165 12.10 11.38 -12.44
N THR A 166 11.07 11.61 -11.61
CA THR A 166 10.29 10.52 -11.01
C THR A 166 8.94 10.37 -11.70
N SER A 167 8.60 9.12 -12.07
CA SER A 167 7.31 8.78 -12.67
C SER A 167 6.43 7.97 -11.72
N TYR A 168 5.14 8.27 -11.75
CA TYR A 168 4.08 7.68 -10.95
C TYR A 168 2.96 7.17 -11.85
N ALA A 169 2.29 6.12 -11.40
CA ALA A 169 0.98 5.76 -11.90
C ALA A 169 -0.05 6.79 -11.38
N LYS A 170 -0.92 7.27 -12.24
CA LYS A 170 -2.02 8.14 -11.83
C LYS A 170 -3.18 7.32 -11.30
N MET A 171 -3.88 7.85 -10.31
CA MET A 171 -5.07 7.25 -9.74
C MET A 171 -6.35 7.85 -10.34
N ALA A 172 -7.45 7.11 -10.23
CA ALA A 172 -8.80 7.66 -10.28
C ALA A 172 -9.68 6.89 -9.29
N PHE A 173 -10.81 7.50 -8.92
CA PHE A 173 -11.81 6.83 -8.07
C PHE A 173 -13.08 6.57 -8.87
N VAL A 174 -13.78 5.50 -8.54
CA VAL A 174 -15.11 5.18 -9.08
C VAL A 174 -16.12 5.16 -7.94
N VAL A 175 -17.26 5.80 -8.15
CA VAL A 175 -18.38 5.80 -7.22
C VAL A 175 -19.65 5.39 -7.97
N GLY A 176 -20.29 4.33 -7.50
CA GLY A 176 -21.60 3.92 -7.95
C GLY A 176 -22.68 4.83 -7.36
N MET A 177 -23.57 5.36 -8.20
CA MET A 177 -24.60 6.31 -7.74
C MET A 177 -25.94 5.61 -7.44
N GLU A 178 -26.06 4.31 -7.71
CA GLU A 178 -27.33 3.58 -7.71
C GLU A 178 -27.65 2.90 -6.37
N HIS A 179 -27.21 3.48 -5.26
CA HIS A 179 -27.54 3.02 -3.92
C HIS A 179 -27.74 4.18 -2.94
N ALA A 180 -28.63 4.03 -1.96
CA ALA A 180 -29.11 5.13 -1.12
C ALA A 180 -28.01 5.91 -0.37
N ASN A 181 -26.89 5.25 -0.07
CA ASN A 181 -25.81 5.77 0.77
C ASN A 181 -24.57 6.24 -0.01
N TYR A 182 -24.63 6.33 -1.36
CA TYR A 182 -23.47 6.67 -2.19
C TYR A 182 -22.76 7.98 -1.79
N LYS A 183 -23.48 8.92 -1.18
CA LYS A 183 -22.93 10.23 -0.79
C LYS A 183 -21.76 10.09 0.19
N SER A 184 -21.79 9.10 1.07
CA SER A 184 -20.67 8.83 1.98
C SER A 184 -19.44 8.32 1.23
N ASN A 185 -19.64 7.34 0.33
CA ASN A 185 -18.57 6.81 -0.52
C ASN A 185 -17.98 7.92 -1.41
N LEU A 186 -18.84 8.79 -1.97
CA LEU A 186 -18.43 9.94 -2.75
C LEU A 186 -17.58 10.92 -1.93
N ALA A 187 -17.98 11.23 -0.70
CA ALA A 187 -17.23 12.12 0.17
C ALA A 187 -15.82 11.58 0.48
N TYR A 188 -15.69 10.27 0.76
CA TYR A 188 -14.37 9.65 0.95
C TYR A 188 -13.53 9.69 -0.34
N ALA A 189 -14.12 9.37 -1.49
CA ALA A 189 -13.42 9.43 -2.78
C ALA A 189 -12.96 10.85 -3.14
N GLU A 190 -13.80 11.87 -2.92
CA GLU A 190 -13.47 13.28 -3.14
C GLU A 190 -12.39 13.76 -2.15
N LYS A 191 -12.45 13.34 -0.88
CA LYS A 191 -11.43 13.66 0.12
C LYS A 191 -10.09 13.02 -0.23
N LEU A 192 -10.05 11.73 -0.57
CA LEU A 192 -8.83 11.05 -1.02
C LEU A 192 -8.26 11.71 -2.29
N HIS A 193 -9.12 12.05 -3.26
CA HIS A 193 -8.71 12.77 -4.47
C HIS A 193 -8.01 14.10 -4.14
N ALA A 194 -8.60 14.90 -3.25
CA ALA A 194 -8.02 16.17 -2.82
C ALA A 194 -6.71 15.97 -2.05
N THR A 195 -6.68 15.05 -1.07
CA THR A 195 -5.49 14.73 -0.28
C THR A 195 -4.35 14.26 -1.17
N LEU A 196 -4.60 13.34 -2.11
CA LEU A 196 -3.61 12.84 -3.06
C LEU A 196 -2.99 13.97 -3.91
N ASN A 197 -3.81 14.87 -4.43
CA ASN A 197 -3.32 16.01 -5.21
C ASN A 197 -2.64 17.08 -4.35
N GLY A 198 -2.89 17.11 -3.05
CA GLY A 198 -2.12 17.89 -2.08
C GLY A 198 -0.72 17.30 -1.83
N LEU A 199 -0.58 15.97 -1.85
CA LEU A 199 0.70 15.28 -1.69
C LEU A 199 1.55 15.33 -2.96
N VAL A 200 0.96 14.94 -4.10
CA VAL A 200 1.62 14.94 -5.40
C VAL A 200 0.65 15.52 -6.44
N PRO A 201 0.81 16.80 -6.82
CA PRO A 201 -0.11 17.47 -7.75
C PRO A 201 -0.27 16.73 -9.08
N GLY A 202 -1.51 16.37 -9.41
CA GLY A 202 -1.87 15.67 -10.64
C GLY A 202 -1.80 14.14 -10.58
N ILE A 203 -1.47 13.56 -9.41
CA ILE A 203 -1.43 12.11 -9.24
C ILE A 203 -2.82 11.50 -9.27
N SER A 204 -3.85 12.22 -8.80
CA SER A 204 -5.25 11.76 -8.88
C SER A 204 -5.99 12.52 -9.98
N ARG A 205 -6.51 11.78 -10.98
CA ARG A 205 -7.13 12.36 -12.19
C ARG A 205 -8.51 12.93 -11.92
N LYS A 206 -9.36 12.17 -11.21
CA LYS A 206 -10.78 12.46 -11.03
C LYS A 206 -11.47 11.45 -10.11
N VAL A 207 -12.66 11.82 -9.65
CA VAL A 207 -13.68 10.91 -9.13
C VAL A 207 -14.75 10.71 -10.21
N MET A 208 -14.97 9.47 -10.63
CA MET A 208 -15.94 9.10 -11.66
C MET A 208 -17.23 8.64 -11.02
N LYS A 209 -18.32 9.33 -11.32
CA LYS A 209 -19.68 8.95 -10.92
C LYS A 209 -20.26 8.02 -11.99
N LYS A 210 -20.73 6.85 -11.59
CA LYS A 210 -21.19 5.78 -12.49
C LYS A 210 -22.63 5.39 -12.17
N GLU A 211 -23.49 5.49 -13.18
CA GLU A 211 -24.92 5.14 -13.15
C GLU A 211 -25.41 4.82 -14.57
N GLY A 212 -26.53 4.11 -14.67
CA GLY A 212 -27.18 3.77 -15.92
C GLY A 212 -26.64 2.52 -16.62
N GLU A 213 -27.06 2.34 -17.88
CA GLU A 213 -26.73 1.14 -18.64
C GLU A 213 -25.23 1.01 -18.93
N GLY A 214 -24.72 -0.23 -18.87
CA GLY A 214 -23.35 -0.57 -19.22
C GLY A 214 -22.33 -0.42 -18.08
N VAL A 215 -22.79 -0.13 -16.87
CA VAL A 215 -21.98 -0.10 -15.65
C VAL A 215 -22.64 -0.93 -14.55
N ASP A 216 -21.90 -1.27 -13.49
CA ASP A 216 -22.49 -1.97 -12.33
C ASP A 216 -23.39 -1.03 -11.51
N GLY A 217 -23.02 0.25 -11.42
CA GLY A 217 -23.81 1.28 -10.74
C GLY A 217 -23.72 1.28 -9.21
N ILE A 218 -23.23 0.20 -8.59
CA ILE A 218 -23.14 0.05 -7.12
C ILE A 218 -21.73 -0.31 -6.65
N TYR A 219 -21.03 -1.19 -7.35
CA TYR A 219 -19.64 -1.62 -7.07
C TYR A 219 -19.45 -2.18 -5.64
N ASN A 220 -20.49 -2.81 -5.09
CA ASN A 220 -20.60 -3.23 -3.68
C ASN A 220 -20.42 -2.11 -2.63
N GLN A 221 -20.38 -0.84 -3.05
CA GLN A 221 -20.18 0.30 -2.16
C GLN A 221 -21.34 0.52 -1.19
N ASP A 222 -22.49 -0.10 -1.47
CA ASP A 222 -23.63 -0.14 -0.56
C ASP A 222 -23.40 -1.00 0.69
N LEU A 223 -22.38 -1.87 0.70
CA LEU A 223 -22.02 -2.69 1.86
C LEU A 223 -21.39 -1.88 3.01
N SER A 224 -20.73 -0.76 2.70
CA SER A 224 -20.08 0.08 3.71
C SER A 224 -19.97 1.53 3.24
N PRO A 225 -20.30 2.52 4.10
CA PRO A 225 -20.15 3.93 3.75
C PRO A 225 -18.68 4.38 3.59
N GLN A 226 -17.71 3.57 4.04
CA GLN A 226 -16.27 3.81 3.87
C GLN A 226 -15.63 2.98 2.75
N MET A 227 -16.43 2.34 1.88
CA MET A 227 -15.92 1.58 0.74
C MET A 227 -15.62 2.50 -0.45
N VAL A 228 -14.41 2.43 -0.99
CA VAL A 228 -13.94 3.26 -2.12
C VAL A 228 -13.29 2.36 -3.16
N LEU A 229 -13.66 2.54 -4.43
CA LEU A 229 -12.97 1.89 -5.54
C LEU A 229 -11.87 2.83 -6.05
N VAL A 230 -10.63 2.33 -6.10
CA VAL A 230 -9.46 3.05 -6.62
C VAL A 230 -8.87 2.31 -7.83
N GLU A 231 -8.66 3.06 -8.89
CA GLU A 231 -7.94 2.64 -10.09
C GLU A 231 -6.50 3.12 -9.97
N ILE A 232 -5.52 2.21 -9.92
CA ILE A 232 -4.09 2.54 -9.86
C ILE A 232 -3.48 2.37 -11.25
N GLY A 233 -3.05 3.47 -11.86
CA GLY A 233 -2.45 3.44 -13.19
C GLY A 233 -3.38 2.85 -14.25
N GLY A 234 -2.78 2.26 -15.27
CA GLY A 234 -3.44 1.43 -16.26
C GLY A 234 -2.46 0.49 -16.96
N ILE A 235 -2.88 -0.12 -18.07
CA ILE A 235 -2.25 -1.32 -18.67
C ILE A 235 -0.76 -1.20 -19.03
N ASP A 236 -0.23 0.01 -19.13
CA ASP A 236 1.16 0.30 -19.54
C ASP A 236 2.06 0.78 -18.40
N ASN A 237 1.56 0.88 -17.17
CA ASN A 237 2.36 1.33 -16.04
C ASN A 237 3.36 0.26 -15.58
N THR A 238 4.52 0.69 -15.11
CA THR A 238 5.57 -0.20 -14.60
C THR A 238 5.38 -0.50 -13.11
N GLU A 239 5.99 -1.58 -12.62
CA GLU A 239 5.96 -1.93 -11.19
C GLU A 239 6.47 -0.79 -10.31
N GLU A 240 7.53 -0.09 -10.72
CA GLU A 240 8.06 1.04 -9.96
C GLU A 240 7.08 2.23 -9.90
N GLU A 241 6.43 2.56 -11.03
CA GLU A 241 5.42 3.63 -11.09
C GLU A 241 4.24 3.30 -10.17
N VAL A 242 3.78 2.05 -10.17
CA VAL A 242 2.68 1.56 -9.33
C VAL A 242 3.08 1.54 -7.85
N THR A 243 4.26 1.03 -7.52
CA THR A 243 4.75 0.92 -6.13
C THR A 243 4.93 2.29 -5.48
N ARG A 244 5.49 3.27 -6.19
CA ARG A 244 5.56 4.66 -5.72
C ARG A 244 4.17 5.24 -5.46
N THR A 245 3.21 4.89 -6.31
CA THR A 245 1.82 5.36 -6.19
C THR A 245 1.12 4.75 -5.00
N ILE A 246 1.34 3.46 -4.72
CA ILE A 246 0.83 2.77 -3.53
C ILE A 246 1.33 3.47 -2.26
N SER A 247 2.60 3.87 -2.20
CA SER A 247 3.14 4.62 -1.06
C SER A 247 2.38 5.94 -0.81
N VAL A 248 2.12 6.71 -1.88
CA VAL A 248 1.37 7.97 -1.80
C VAL A 248 -0.11 7.73 -1.42
N LEU A 249 -0.72 6.65 -1.94
CA LEU A 249 -2.07 6.24 -1.57
C LEU A 249 -2.16 5.91 -0.08
N SER A 250 -1.22 5.12 0.45
CA SER A 250 -1.21 4.75 1.87
C SER A 250 -1.08 5.97 2.78
N GLU A 251 -0.24 6.95 2.43
CA GLU A 251 -0.16 8.22 3.17
C GLU A 251 -1.47 9.01 3.11
N ALA A 252 -2.11 9.09 1.95
CA ALA A 252 -3.39 9.78 1.80
C ALA A 252 -4.50 9.12 2.62
N VAL A 253 -4.57 7.79 2.64
CA VAL A 253 -5.52 7.03 3.46
C VAL A 253 -5.29 7.33 4.94
N ALA A 254 -4.04 7.31 5.40
CA ALA A 254 -3.70 7.63 6.79
C ALA A 254 -4.18 9.05 7.18
N LYS A 255 -3.91 10.05 6.35
CA LYS A 255 -4.35 11.44 6.58
C LYS A 255 -5.87 11.56 6.63
N VAL A 256 -6.57 10.92 5.68
CA VAL A 256 -8.03 10.92 5.64
C VAL A 256 -8.63 10.31 6.91
N LEU A 257 -8.07 9.20 7.41
CA LEU A 257 -8.56 8.48 8.58
C LEU A 257 -8.18 9.12 9.92
N GLN A 258 -7.10 9.92 9.97
CA GLN A 258 -6.72 10.70 11.16
C GLN A 258 -7.62 11.92 11.40
N GLU A 259 -8.14 12.50 10.31
CA GLU A 259 -9.05 13.65 10.36
C GLU A 259 -10.53 13.27 10.53
N SER A 260 -10.85 11.97 10.64
CA SER A 260 -12.22 11.44 10.69
C SER A 260 -12.64 11.00 12.10
#